data_AF-A0A7W0FEN1-F1
#
_entry.id   AF-A0A7W0FEN1-F1
#
_cell.length_a   1.000
_cell.length_b   1.000
_cell.length_c   1.000
_cell.angle_alpha   90.00
_cell.angle_beta   90.00
_cell.angle_gamma   90.00
#
_symmetry.space_group_name_H-M   'P 1'
#
loop_
_entity.id
_entity.type
_entity.pdbx_description
1 polymer ?
#
loop_
_entity_poly.entity_id
_entity_poly.type
_entity_poly.pdbx_seq_one_letter_code
_entity_poly.pdbx_strand_id
1 'polypeptide(L)'
;MHPIRASEIGSYIYCARAWWYRRQGWEPKNQAELTAGTELHRAHGRSVMAAGLTRTLALILLLAALALLVAFCAQHLLGTARII
;
A
#
# COMPACT_ATOMS: atom_id res chain seq x y z
N MET A 1 28.86 -8.59 -6.51
CA MET A 1 28.29 -7.26 -6.83
C MET A 1 27.23 -6.92 -5.77
N HIS A 2 27.25 -5.72 -5.18
CA HIS A 2 26.21 -5.28 -4.24
C HIS A 2 25.19 -4.44 -5.01
N PRO A 3 23.90 -4.83 -5.07
CA PRO A 3 22.87 -4.05 -5.76
C PRO A 3 22.60 -2.74 -5.00
N ILE A 4 22.53 -1.61 -5.71
CA ILE A 4 22.23 -0.30 -5.12
C ILE A 4 20.74 -0.25 -4.76
N ARG A 5 20.41 0.00 -3.49
CA ARG A 5 19.03 0.15 -3.02
C ARG A 5 18.49 1.56 -3.26
N ALA A 6 17.17 1.70 -3.34
CA ALA A 6 16.53 3.02 -3.47
C ALA A 6 16.92 4.00 -2.33
N SER A 7 17.07 3.49 -1.10
CA SER A 7 17.53 4.29 0.05
C SER A 7 18.98 4.78 -0.09
N GLU A 8 19.82 4.07 -0.84
CA GLU A 8 21.19 4.46 -1.12
C GLU A 8 21.26 5.58 -2.15
N ILE A 9 20.35 5.59 -3.14
CA ILE A 9 20.24 6.66 -4.14
C ILE A 9 19.96 7.99 -3.44
N GLY A 10 18.94 8.04 -2.57
CA GLY A 10 18.63 9.26 -1.82
C GLY A 10 19.79 9.74 -0.95
N SER A 11 20.55 8.80 -0.39
CA SER A 11 21.72 9.11 0.42
C SER A 11 22.90 9.65 -0.38
N TYR A 12 23.10 9.13 -1.59
CA TYR A 12 24.12 9.64 -2.52
C TYR A 12 23.78 11.06 -2.99
N ILE A 13 22.52 11.31 -3.36
CA ILE A 13 22.04 12.63 -3.78
C ILE A 13 22.19 13.65 -2.64
N TYR A 14 21.86 13.26 -1.40
CA TYR A 14 22.05 14.11 -0.24
C TYR A 14 23.53 14.37 0.06
N CYS A 15 24.35 13.31 0.11
CA CYS A 15 25.80 13.41 0.32
C CYS A 15 26.54 12.17 -0.17
N ALA A 16 27.20 12.29 -1.32
CA ALA A 16 28.01 11.22 -1.92
C ALA A 16 29.11 10.69 -0.97
N ARG A 17 29.69 11.57 -0.14
CA ARG A 17 30.73 11.17 0.83
C ARG A 17 30.18 10.30 1.95
N ALA A 18 29.03 10.68 2.52
CA ALA A 18 28.38 9.87 3.56
C ALA A 18 27.94 8.51 3.01
N TRP A 19 27.44 8.49 1.76
CA TRP A 19 27.14 7.24 1.06
C TRP A 19 28.39 6.36 0.88
N TRP A 20 29.52 6.94 0.47
CA TRP A 20 30.79 6.22 0.32
C TRP A 20 31.30 5.65 1.64
N TYR A 21 31.22 6.41 2.74
CA TYR A 21 31.58 5.92 4.07
C TYR A 21 30.73 4.73 4.50
N ARG A 22 29.40 4.78 4.28
CA ARG A 22 28.55 3.62 4.57
C ARG A 22 28.89 2.40 3.71
N ARG A 23 29.28 2.59 2.45
CA ARG A 23 29.79 1.48 1.60
C ARG A 23 31.09 0.88 2.09
N GLN A 24 31.89 1.63 2.83
CA GLN A 24 33.10 1.14 3.50
C GLN A 24 32.81 0.55 4.89
N GLY A 25 31.55 0.44 5.31
CA GLY A 25 31.16 -0.11 6.61
C GLY A 25 31.23 0.87 7.78
N TRP A 26 31.38 2.17 7.52
CA TRP A 26 31.33 3.17 8.59
C TRP A 26 29.89 3.40 9.03
N GLU A 27 29.67 3.24 10.33
CA GLU A 27 28.35 3.47 10.91
C GLU A 27 28.04 4.96 11.03
N PRO A 28 26.82 5.38 10.67
CA PRO A 28 26.39 6.75 10.85
C PRO A 28 26.19 7.05 12.35
N LYS A 29 26.43 8.29 12.75
CA LYS A 29 26.26 8.69 14.17
C LYS A 29 24.79 8.74 14.60
N ASN A 30 23.86 8.94 13.67
CA ASN A 30 22.43 9.13 13.91
C ASN A 30 21.63 7.81 13.87
N GLN A 31 22.13 6.77 14.55
CA GLN A 31 21.49 5.44 14.54
C GLN A 31 20.09 5.45 15.16
N ALA A 32 19.89 6.28 16.19
CA ALA A 32 18.60 6.41 16.86
C ALA A 32 17.54 6.94 15.88
N GLU A 33 17.87 7.97 15.11
CA GLU A 33 17.01 8.58 14.11
C GLU A 33 16.71 7.62 12.95
N LEU A 34 17.70 6.86 12.50
CA LEU A 34 17.50 5.83 11.46
C LEU A 34 16.57 4.71 11.93
N THR A 35 16.72 4.28 13.18
CA THR A 35 15.86 3.26 13.78
C THR A 35 14.44 3.79 13.94
N ALA A 36 14.29 4.99 14.49
CA ALA A 36 12.99 5.65 14.65
C ALA A 36 12.28 5.85 13.30
N GLY A 37 12.99 6.30 12.26
CA GLY A 37 12.45 6.43 10.91
C GLY A 37 12.00 5.09 10.32
N THR A 38 12.78 4.01 10.56
CA THR A 38 12.41 2.67 10.10
C THR A 38 11.14 2.16 10.78
N GLU A 39 11.00 2.37 12.09
CA GLU A 39 9.80 1.99 12.83
C GLU A 39 8.57 2.80 12.39
N LEU A 40 8.73 4.10 12.16
CA LEU A 40 7.67 4.94 11.60
C LEU A 40 7.21 4.42 10.23
N HIS A 41 8.16 4.12 9.33
CA HIS A 41 7.84 3.55 8.02
C HIS A 41 7.15 2.20 8.11
N ARG A 42 7.55 1.32 9.04
CA ARG A 42 6.87 0.04 9.28
C ARG A 42 5.45 0.25 9.78
N ALA A 43 5.24 1.15 10.74
CA ALA A 43 3.92 1.48 11.27
C ALA A 43 2.99 2.03 10.19
N HIS A 44 3.49 2.97 9.38
CA HIS A 44 2.75 3.49 8.23
C HIS A 44 2.48 2.41 7.17
N GLY A 45 3.45 1.53 6.89
CA GLY A 45 3.25 0.41 5.97
C GLY A 45 2.08 -0.49 6.38
N ARG A 46 1.96 -0.79 7.69
CA ARG A 46 0.83 -1.57 8.22
C ARG A 46 -0.51 -0.86 8.00
N SER A 47 -0.58 0.46 8.21
CA SER A 47 -1.83 1.20 8.01
C SER A 47 -2.21 1.27 6.52
N VAL A 48 -1.24 1.43 5.62
CA VAL A 48 -1.46 1.40 4.17
C VAL A 48 -1.97 0.03 3.72
N MET A 49 -1.38 -1.06 4.22
CA MET A 49 -1.86 -2.42 3.90
C MET A 49 -3.28 -2.65 4.40
N ALA A 50 -3.58 -2.25 5.64
CA ALA A 50 -4.93 -2.35 6.19
C ALA A 50 -5.94 -1.55 5.37
N ALA A 51 -5.61 -0.30 4.99
CA ALA A 51 -6.44 0.54 4.14
C ALA A 51 -6.66 -0.07 2.73
N GLY A 52 -5.62 -0.69 2.16
CA GLY A 52 -5.73 -1.40 0.88
C GLY A 52 -6.69 -2.60 0.97
N LEU A 53 -6.60 -3.38 2.04
CA LEU A 53 -7.46 -4.54 2.26
C LEU A 53 -8.92 -4.12 2.50
N THR A 54 -9.17 -3.12 3.35
CA THR A 54 -10.53 -2.64 3.62
C THR A 54 -11.15 -2.00 2.38
N ARG A 55 -10.39 -1.25 1.59
CA ARG A 55 -10.85 -0.72 0.30
C ARG A 55 -11.23 -1.83 -0.67
N THR A 56 -10.40 -2.88 -0.75
CA THR A 56 -10.67 -4.03 -1.63
C THR A 56 -11.95 -4.76 -1.20
N LEU A 57 -12.12 -5.01 0.09
CA LEU A 57 -13.33 -5.60 0.64
C LEU A 57 -14.58 -4.74 0.36
N ALA A 58 -14.48 -3.43 0.56
CA ALA A 58 -15.57 -2.50 0.29
C ALA A 58 -16.00 -2.53 -1.18
N LEU A 59 -15.05 -2.60 -2.13
CA LEU A 59 -15.36 -2.71 -3.56
C LEU A 59 -16.03 -4.04 -3.90
N ILE A 60 -15.57 -5.16 -3.32
CA ILE A 60 -16.20 -6.48 -3.51
C ILE A 60 -17.65 -6.45 -3.01
N LEU A 61 -17.88 -5.93 -1.80
CA LEU A 61 -19.22 -5.84 -1.22
C LEU A 61 -20.14 -4.91 -2.04
N LEU A 62 -19.61 -3.78 -2.52
CA LEU A 62 -20.36 -2.87 -3.40
C LEU A 62 -20.79 -3.58 -4.69
N LEU A 63 -19.86 -4.28 -5.35
CA LEU A 63 -20.17 -5.01 -6.59
C LEU A 63 -21.21 -6.12 -6.34
N ALA A 64 -21.11 -6.84 -5.23
CA ALA A 64 -22.10 -7.85 -4.85
C ALA A 64 -23.48 -7.22 -4.62
N ALA A 65 -23.56 -6.09 -3.90
CA ALA A 65 -24.81 -5.37 -3.67
C ALA A 65 -25.44 -4.89 -4.98
N LEU A 66 -24.64 -4.34 -5.91
CA LEU A 66 -25.11 -3.93 -7.23
C LEU A 66 -25.62 -5.13 -8.06
N ALA A 67 -24.92 -6.26 -8.03
CA ALA A 67 -25.35 -7.46 -8.74
C ALA A 67 -26.70 -7.99 -8.19
N LEU A 68 -26.86 -8.02 -6.87
CA LEU A 68 -28.12 -8.40 -6.23
C LEU A 68 -29.26 -7.44 -6.57
N LEU A 69 -28.99 -6.13 -6.57
CA LEU A 69 -29.96 -5.11 -6.97
C LEU A 69 -30.43 -5.31 -8.42
N VAL A 70 -29.47 -5.53 -9.33
CA VAL A 70 -29.78 -5.80 -10.75
C VAL A 70 -30.62 -7.06 -10.89
N ALA A 71 -30.25 -8.16 -10.20
CA ALA A 71 -31.01 -9.40 -10.23
C ALA A 71 -32.43 -9.22 -9.70
N PHE A 72 -32.59 -8.51 -8.57
CA PHE A 72 -33.88 -8.19 -7.98
C PHE A 72 -34.76 -7.37 -8.94
N CYS A 73 -34.23 -6.29 -9.51
CA CYS A 73 -34.95 -5.47 -10.48
C CYS A 73 -35.36 -6.28 -11.71
N ALA A 74 -34.46 -7.10 -12.25
CA ALA A 74 -34.75 -7.96 -13.41
C ALA A 74 -35.88 -8.95 -13.11
N GLN A 75 -35.86 -9.60 -11.95
CA GLN A 75 -36.93 -10.51 -11.51
C GLN A 75 -38.28 -9.81 -11.39
N HIS A 76 -38.30 -8.60 -10.83
CA HIS A 76 -39.53 -7.82 -10.69
C HIS A 76 -40.10 -7.38 -12.04
N LEU A 77 -39.27 -6.89 -12.95
CA LEU A 77 -39.67 -6.47 -14.30
C LEU A 77 -40.18 -7.63 -15.16
N LEU A 78 -39.47 -8.77 -15.14
CA LEU A 78 -39.85 -9.97 -15.89
C LEU A 78 -41.06 -10.68 -15.25
N GLY A 79 -41.19 -10.63 -13.93
CA GLY A 79 -42.30 -11.20 -13.19
C GLY A 79 -43.61 -10.46 -13.43
N THR A 80 -43.59 -9.12 -13.45
CA THR A 80 -44.78 -8.32 -13.80
C THR A 80 -45.18 -8.49 -15.27
N ALA A 81 -44.21 -8.54 -16.18
CA ALA A 81 -44.47 -8.77 -17.60
C ALA A 81 -45.02 -10.16 -17.95
N ARG A 82 -44.90 -11.15 -17.04
CA ARG A 82 -45.45 -12.51 -17.21
C ARG A 82 -46.89 -12.68 -16.69
N ILE A 83 -47.39 -11.72 -15.91
CA ILE A 83 -48.70 -11.80 -15.24
C ILE A 83 -49.76 -10.93 -15.96
N ILE A 84 -49.34 -10.02 -16.84
CA ILE A 84 -50.20 -9.20 -17.71
C ILE A 84 -50.27 -9.87 -19.09
#